data_AF-A0A0G1WRT4-F1
#
_entry.id   AF-A0A0G1WRT4-F1
#
_cell.length_a   1.000
_cell.length_b   1.000
_cell.length_c   1.000
_cell.angle_alpha   90.00
_cell.angle_beta   90.00
_cell.angle_gamma   90.00
#
_symmetry.space_group_name_H-M   'P 1'
#
loop_
_entity.id
_entity.type
_entity.pdbx_description
1 polymer ?
#
loop_
_entity_poly.entity_id
_entity_poly.type
_entity_poly.pdbx_seq_one_letter_code
_entity_poly.pdbx_strand_id
1 'polypeptide(L)'
;MKKISFPAQQTIIFLALLSLAGGAALGVVETLKSRQAGKTAALFSRKEPAEDFLPSEEEIADLTKPAVVRIVRTIKGEAKIPSFTFDFAAREFTIDQKKILTVPIEYEITGSGFIVNPAGYITTNASVVSEDTVKYLKVLELFTLSIAKDSLLQTGKENTPAKLPAAEFKRLIDESSFALTSDIRVLNPVSTKNSLSELAADGFPARVVRVEENFLENDRDVAIIKIDGSRFPAIPVGSDTPLPVGRKIFAFGFPKTAEFNQKNPLEATFTRGIIRAVRNSHNGKFLIYQLDAKISRESSGGPVLDETGSVSGLISFPTSGLIEDAKDNPAFALPTAILSETLKEIPVTPESGAYYKNLYAGLALLDEKRCKAALEKFNAARETHGAFLPALVIKKYVDECNRLIETGESADSRFDAVYNFFGTMGPLVWAIAGIVIVGALAVAIVIFFFRRRIARDEEKMEELAGSLTNRTLPKTSDPPLRGEFAQKRRPAYLAFLTRREEKKEESAHSDAEFAAITYAKTQFEAGFSEEQIVRALRDAGWRDTAVNKIILFAKMK
;
A
#
# COMPACT_ATOMS: atom_id res chain seq x y z
N MET A 1 -42.49 7.87 -71.43
CA MET A 1 -41.72 9.10 -71.17
C MET A 1 -42.33 9.86 -70.01
N LYS A 2 -41.65 9.90 -68.86
CA LYS A 2 -41.75 10.95 -67.82
C LYS A 2 -40.46 10.83 -67.00
N LYS A 3 -39.51 11.74 -67.24
CA LYS A 3 -38.26 11.84 -66.47
C LYS A 3 -38.62 12.36 -65.08
N ILE A 4 -38.40 11.57 -64.05
CA ILE A 4 -38.36 12.05 -62.67
C ILE A 4 -36.89 12.29 -62.35
N SER A 5 -36.45 13.54 -62.50
CA SER A 5 -35.13 13.99 -62.06
C SER A 5 -35.18 14.31 -60.57
N PHE A 6 -34.40 13.60 -59.76
CA PHE A 6 -34.11 14.05 -58.39
C PHE A 6 -33.09 15.19 -58.45
N PRO A 7 -33.32 16.33 -57.77
CA PRO A 7 -32.40 17.45 -57.79
C PRO A 7 -31.16 17.12 -56.94
N ALA A 8 -29.98 17.15 -57.57
CA ALA A 8 -28.68 16.89 -56.96
C ALA A 8 -28.35 17.78 -55.74
N GLN A 9 -29.11 18.86 -55.50
CA GLN A 9 -28.95 19.73 -54.34
C GLN A 9 -29.43 19.11 -53.01
N GLN A 10 -30.40 18.20 -53.00
CA GLN A 10 -30.87 17.58 -51.75
C GLN A 10 -29.94 16.47 -51.23
N THR A 11 -29.20 15.81 -52.11
CA THR A 11 -28.23 14.75 -51.75
C THR A 11 -26.94 15.34 -51.14
N ILE A 12 -26.54 16.54 -51.58
CA ILE A 12 -25.35 17.24 -51.06
C ILE A 12 -25.60 17.80 -49.65
N ILE A 13 -26.82 18.28 -49.36
CA ILE A 13 -27.18 18.77 -48.02
C ILE A 13 -27.25 17.61 -47.00
N PHE A 14 -27.73 16.43 -47.43
CA PHE A 14 -27.77 15.24 -46.58
C PHE A 14 -26.36 14.68 -46.29
N LEU A 15 -25.46 14.68 -47.28
CA LEU A 15 -24.04 14.32 -47.10
C LEU A 15 -23.27 15.34 -46.25
N ALA A 16 -23.58 16.64 -46.39
CA ALA A 16 -22.98 17.70 -45.58
C ALA A 16 -23.39 17.62 -44.10
N LEU A 17 -24.68 17.33 -43.81
CA LEU A 17 -25.16 17.11 -42.44
C LEU A 17 -24.58 15.83 -41.80
N LEU A 18 -24.36 14.76 -42.57
CA LEU A 18 -23.65 13.56 -42.11
C LEU A 18 -22.15 13.83 -41.82
N SER A 19 -21.51 14.72 -42.57
CA SER A 19 -20.11 15.10 -42.32
C SER A 19 -19.93 16.02 -41.10
N LEU A 20 -20.91 16.90 -40.81
CA LEU A 20 -20.94 17.73 -39.60
C LEU A 20 -21.23 16.91 -38.33
N ALA A 21 -22.08 15.89 -38.42
CA ALA A 21 -22.30 14.93 -37.34
C ALA A 21 -21.07 14.01 -37.10
N GLY A 22 -20.34 13.65 -38.17
CA GLY A 22 -19.09 12.89 -38.08
C GLY A 22 -17.93 13.66 -37.45
N GLY A 23 -17.80 14.96 -37.75
CA GLY A 23 -16.75 15.83 -37.20
C GLY A 23 -16.90 16.10 -35.70
N ALA A 24 -18.13 16.29 -35.20
CA ALA A 24 -18.40 16.45 -33.77
C ALA A 24 -18.21 15.14 -32.99
N ALA A 25 -18.49 13.97 -33.60
CA ALA A 25 -18.24 12.67 -32.99
C ALA A 25 -16.73 12.36 -32.89
N LEU A 26 -15.92 12.74 -33.87
CA LEU A 26 -14.47 12.50 -33.87
C LEU A 26 -13.73 13.31 -32.79
N GLY A 27 -14.08 14.59 -32.59
CA GLY A 27 -13.46 15.43 -31.56
C GLY A 27 -13.75 14.98 -30.11
N VAL A 28 -14.95 14.41 -29.88
CA VAL A 28 -15.34 13.82 -28.59
C VAL A 28 -14.69 12.44 -28.39
N VAL A 29 -14.54 11.65 -29.46
CA VAL A 29 -13.86 10.34 -29.42
C VAL A 29 -12.36 10.50 -29.15
N GLU A 30 -11.71 11.56 -29.64
CA GLU A 30 -10.28 11.79 -29.45
C GLU A 30 -9.94 12.33 -28.04
N THR A 31 -10.83 13.13 -27.45
CA THR A 31 -10.75 13.54 -26.03
C THR A 31 -11.15 12.42 -25.05
N LEU A 32 -12.01 11.48 -25.47
CA LEU A 32 -12.30 10.26 -24.70
C LEU A 32 -11.16 9.23 -24.81
N LYS A 33 -10.51 9.10 -25.97
CA LYS A 33 -9.39 8.15 -26.20
C LYS A 33 -8.21 8.39 -25.26
N SER A 34 -7.84 9.65 -25.00
CA SER A 34 -6.70 9.97 -24.12
C SER A 34 -6.99 9.74 -22.63
N ARG A 35 -8.26 9.89 -22.20
CA ARG A 35 -8.70 9.56 -20.83
C ARG A 35 -9.05 8.07 -20.64
N GLN A 36 -9.48 7.37 -21.69
CA GLN A 36 -9.85 5.95 -21.66
C GLN A 36 -8.67 5.00 -21.86
N ALA A 37 -7.62 5.36 -22.60
CA ALA A 37 -6.48 4.46 -22.81
C ALA A 37 -5.82 4.02 -21.49
N GLY A 38 -5.74 4.92 -20.50
CA GLY A 38 -5.25 4.57 -19.16
C GLY A 38 -6.19 3.67 -18.35
N LYS A 39 -7.52 3.82 -18.50
CA LYS A 39 -8.52 3.04 -17.76
C LYS A 39 -8.89 1.70 -18.41
N THR A 40 -8.81 1.61 -19.74
CA THR A 40 -9.05 0.38 -20.50
C THR A 40 -7.85 -0.58 -20.41
N ALA A 41 -6.62 -0.06 -20.34
CA ALA A 41 -5.46 -0.89 -20.02
C ALA A 41 -5.53 -1.48 -18.60
N ALA A 42 -6.09 -0.74 -17.63
CA ALA A 42 -6.31 -1.23 -16.26
C ALA A 42 -7.35 -2.38 -16.19
N LEU A 43 -8.41 -2.34 -17.02
CA LEU A 43 -9.44 -3.39 -17.11
C LEU A 43 -8.91 -4.76 -17.58
N PHE A 44 -7.76 -4.80 -18.23
CA PHE A 44 -7.12 -6.03 -18.73
C PHE A 44 -5.79 -6.37 -18.06
N SER A 45 -5.31 -5.51 -17.15
CA SER A 45 -4.09 -5.76 -16.39
C SER A 45 -4.38 -6.72 -15.24
N ARG A 46 -3.52 -7.72 -15.07
CA ARG A 46 -3.54 -8.69 -13.97
C ARG A 46 -2.68 -8.18 -12.80
N LYS A 47 -2.66 -6.87 -12.54
CA LYS A 47 -1.92 -6.30 -11.40
C LYS A 47 -2.60 -6.80 -10.13
N GLU A 48 -1.83 -7.27 -9.15
CA GLU A 48 -2.42 -7.62 -7.87
C GLU A 48 -3.00 -6.35 -7.24
N PRO A 49 -4.25 -6.39 -6.75
CA PRO A 49 -4.95 -5.21 -6.20
C PRO A 49 -4.22 -4.55 -5.01
N ALA A 50 -3.22 -5.23 -4.42
CA ALA A 50 -2.49 -4.77 -3.25
C ALA A 50 -1.37 -3.74 -3.54
N GLU A 51 -0.90 -3.58 -4.79
CA GLU A 51 0.32 -2.79 -5.07
C GLU A 51 0.14 -1.27 -4.95
N ASP A 52 -1.06 -0.73 -5.20
CA ASP A 52 -1.34 0.72 -5.10
C ASP A 52 -2.34 1.07 -3.97
N PHE A 53 -2.78 0.08 -3.20
CA PHE A 53 -3.76 0.26 -2.13
C PHE A 53 -3.11 0.95 -0.92
N LEU A 54 -3.73 2.04 -0.46
CA LEU A 54 -3.40 2.71 0.80
C LEU A 54 -4.62 2.69 1.71
N PRO A 55 -4.56 1.97 2.86
CA PRO A 55 -5.67 1.91 3.78
C PRO A 55 -5.96 3.28 4.42
N SER A 56 -7.23 3.56 4.67
CA SER A 56 -7.68 4.68 5.49
C SER A 56 -7.18 4.55 6.94
N GLU A 57 -7.24 5.66 7.70
CA GLU A 57 -6.82 5.65 9.11
C GLU A 57 -7.64 4.66 9.96
N GLU A 58 -8.93 4.50 9.65
CA GLU A 58 -9.81 3.54 10.31
C GLU A 58 -9.40 2.09 9.99
N GLU A 59 -9.08 1.81 8.72
CA GLU A 59 -8.60 0.49 8.29
C GLU A 59 -7.23 0.14 8.89
N ILE A 60 -6.33 1.12 9.02
CA ILE A 60 -5.05 0.93 9.73
C ILE A 60 -5.31 0.58 11.19
N ALA A 61 -6.25 1.26 11.85
CA ALA A 61 -6.61 0.95 13.22
C ALA A 61 -7.13 -0.49 13.36
N ASP A 62 -8.00 -0.91 12.46
CA ASP A 62 -8.57 -2.25 12.44
C ASP A 62 -7.55 -3.34 12.14
N LEU A 63 -6.68 -3.14 11.16
CA LEU A 63 -5.57 -4.04 10.83
C LEU A 63 -4.62 -4.26 11.99
N THR A 64 -4.44 -3.25 12.84
CA THR A 64 -3.34 -3.19 13.81
C THR A 64 -3.78 -3.53 15.23
N LYS A 65 -4.95 -3.03 15.69
CA LYS A 65 -5.40 -3.17 17.08
C LYS A 65 -5.31 -4.59 17.64
N PRO A 66 -5.72 -5.66 16.92
CA PRO A 66 -5.59 -7.02 17.43
C PRO A 66 -4.14 -7.48 17.67
N ALA A 67 -3.17 -6.88 16.99
CA ALA A 67 -1.75 -7.20 17.17
C ALA A 67 -1.11 -6.52 18.38
N VAL A 68 -1.74 -5.45 18.88
CA VAL A 68 -1.21 -4.61 19.96
C VAL A 68 -1.68 -5.17 21.29
N VAL A 69 -0.73 -5.45 22.16
CA VAL A 69 -0.97 -6.18 23.41
C VAL A 69 -0.58 -5.36 24.61
N ARG A 70 -1.31 -5.55 25.71
CA ARG A 70 -0.97 -4.97 27.01
C ARG A 70 -0.13 -5.97 27.80
N ILE A 71 0.99 -5.49 28.33
CA ILE A 71 1.93 -6.28 29.12
C ILE A 71 1.83 -5.82 30.56
N VAL A 72 1.69 -6.77 31.48
CA VAL A 72 1.74 -6.55 32.92
C VAL A 72 2.86 -7.40 33.47
N ARG A 73 3.74 -6.78 34.25
CA ARG A 73 4.82 -7.45 34.95
C ARG A 73 4.68 -7.20 36.44
N THR A 74 4.59 -8.28 37.20
CA THR A 74 4.57 -8.23 38.66
C THR A 74 5.92 -8.71 39.18
N ILE A 75 6.55 -7.90 40.04
CA ILE A 75 7.85 -8.20 40.63
C ILE A 75 7.72 -8.18 42.14
N LYS A 76 8.23 -9.23 42.79
CA LYS A 76 8.31 -9.34 44.25
C LYS A 76 9.71 -9.75 44.67
N GLY A 77 10.16 -9.31 45.83
CA GLY A 77 11.47 -9.69 46.33
C GLY A 77 11.97 -8.80 47.45
N GLU A 78 13.29 -8.81 47.61
CA GLU A 78 14.01 -7.95 48.53
C GLU A 78 15.28 -7.39 47.87
N ALA A 79 15.69 -6.20 48.31
CA ALA A 79 16.99 -5.65 48.00
C ALA A 79 17.77 -5.36 49.27
N LYS A 80 19.08 -5.60 49.20
CA LYS A 80 20.06 -5.22 50.21
C LYS A 80 20.91 -4.12 49.61
N ILE A 81 20.66 -2.90 50.07
CA ILE A 81 21.22 -1.67 49.52
C ILE A 81 22.10 -1.04 50.60
N PRO A 82 23.39 -0.77 50.32
CA PRO A 82 24.24 -0.01 51.24
C PRO A 82 23.56 1.31 51.61
N SER A 83 23.63 1.70 52.89
CA SER A 83 23.11 2.99 53.30
C SER A 83 23.91 4.10 52.66
N PHE A 84 23.25 5.19 52.32
CA PHE A 84 23.89 6.31 51.67
C PHE A 84 23.37 7.63 52.25
N THR A 85 24.18 8.66 52.12
CA THR A 85 23.85 10.04 52.48
C THR A 85 24.21 10.96 51.33
N PHE A 86 23.39 11.98 51.12
CA PHE A 86 23.69 13.04 50.17
C PHE A 86 23.82 14.35 50.94
N ASP A 87 25.02 14.93 50.91
CA ASP A 87 25.25 16.27 51.44
C ASP A 87 24.92 17.29 50.34
N PHE A 88 23.82 18.04 50.51
CA PHE A 88 23.38 19.03 49.53
C PHE A 88 24.29 20.26 49.43
N ALA A 89 24.99 20.60 50.52
CA ALA A 89 25.90 21.74 50.55
C ALA A 89 27.21 21.38 49.84
N ALA A 90 27.75 20.18 50.10
CA ALA A 90 28.97 19.69 49.47
C ALA A 90 28.72 19.06 48.08
N ARG A 91 27.47 18.71 47.75
CA ARG A 91 27.08 17.89 46.59
C ARG A 91 27.79 16.54 46.57
N GLU A 92 28.03 15.98 47.75
CA GLU A 92 28.75 14.73 47.93
C GLU A 92 27.78 13.58 48.23
N PHE A 93 27.95 12.48 47.51
CA PHE A 93 27.24 11.23 47.75
C PHE A 93 28.17 10.23 48.44
N THR A 94 27.82 9.85 49.66
CA THR A 94 28.60 8.89 50.44
C THR A 94 27.83 7.59 50.58
N ILE A 95 28.49 6.46 50.32
CA ILE A 95 27.96 5.12 50.53
C ILE A 95 28.68 4.50 51.73
N ASP A 96 27.92 4.02 52.71
CA ASP A 96 28.44 3.24 53.83
C ASP A 96 28.12 1.75 53.63
N GLN A 97 29.13 1.01 53.15
CA GLN A 97 29.04 -0.42 52.88
C GLN A 97 28.89 -1.28 54.15
N LYS A 98 29.19 -0.75 55.34
CA LYS A 98 29.06 -1.50 56.60
C LYS A 98 27.62 -1.57 57.07
N LYS A 99 26.79 -0.62 56.63
CA LYS A 99 25.39 -0.51 57.04
C LYS A 99 24.49 -0.82 55.86
N ILE A 100 23.94 -2.03 55.85
CA ILE A 100 23.06 -2.51 54.77
C ILE A 100 21.60 -2.29 55.16
N LEU A 101 20.84 -1.67 54.26
CA LEU A 101 19.39 -1.54 54.34
C LEU A 101 18.75 -2.71 53.59
N THR A 102 17.93 -3.50 54.28
CA THR A 102 17.10 -4.52 53.62
C THR A 102 15.71 -3.93 53.38
N VAL A 103 15.30 -3.89 52.11
CA VAL A 103 14.04 -3.26 51.69
C VAL A 103 13.20 -4.24 50.87
N PRO A 104 11.90 -4.37 51.16
CA PRO A 104 11.02 -5.17 50.33
C PRO A 104 10.83 -4.51 48.95
N ILE A 105 10.66 -5.35 47.94
CA ILE A 105 10.35 -4.96 46.56
C ILE A 105 9.00 -5.55 46.20
N GLU A 106 8.08 -4.67 45.82
CA GLU A 106 6.82 -5.02 45.18
C GLU A 106 6.55 -3.95 44.12
N TYR A 107 6.60 -4.33 42.84
CA TYR A 107 6.29 -3.45 41.72
C TYR A 107 5.33 -4.14 40.76
N GLU A 108 4.44 -3.32 40.20
CA GLU A 108 3.65 -3.67 39.03
C GLU A 108 4.02 -2.69 37.91
N ILE A 109 4.60 -3.21 36.83
CA ILE A 109 4.97 -2.45 35.65
C ILE A 109 3.97 -2.81 34.55
N THR A 110 3.43 -1.78 33.89
CA THR A 110 2.57 -1.97 32.73
C THR A 110 3.18 -1.31 31.51
N GLY A 111 2.95 -1.93 30.35
CA GLY A 111 3.43 -1.44 29.08
C GLY A 111 2.60 -1.98 27.92
N SER A 112 3.01 -1.60 26.73
CA SER A 112 2.44 -2.04 25.46
C SER A 112 3.45 -2.91 24.71
N GLY A 113 2.96 -3.70 23.78
CA GLY A 113 3.78 -4.47 22.85
C GLY A 113 3.00 -4.72 21.57
N PHE A 114 3.66 -5.33 20.59
CA PHE A 114 2.97 -5.81 19.40
C PHE A 114 3.58 -7.09 18.86
N ILE A 115 2.72 -7.93 18.30
CA ILE A 115 3.07 -9.24 17.78
C ILE A 115 3.74 -9.05 16.42
N VAL A 116 4.98 -9.53 16.28
CA VAL A 116 5.79 -9.42 15.04
C VAL A 116 5.91 -10.75 14.30
N ASN A 117 5.49 -11.85 14.91
CA ASN A 117 5.46 -13.16 14.27
C ASN A 117 4.26 -14.00 14.78
N PRO A 118 3.56 -14.76 13.91
CA PRO A 118 2.35 -15.50 14.28
C PRO A 118 2.57 -16.62 15.30
N ALA A 119 3.82 -17.00 15.58
CA ALA A 119 4.21 -17.92 16.65
C ALA A 119 4.22 -17.27 18.05
N GLY A 120 3.91 -15.97 18.16
CA GLY A 120 3.74 -15.28 19.45
C GLY A 120 4.98 -14.51 19.92
N TYR A 121 5.88 -14.14 19.02
CA TYR A 121 6.98 -13.21 19.34
C TYR A 121 6.43 -11.79 19.36
N ILE A 122 6.69 -11.09 20.45
CA ILE A 122 6.18 -9.76 20.74
C ILE A 122 7.35 -8.82 20.98
N THR A 123 7.31 -7.67 20.33
CA THR A 123 8.23 -6.56 20.61
C THR A 123 7.64 -5.68 21.70
N THR A 124 8.49 -5.22 22.61
CA THR A 124 8.17 -4.21 23.64
C THR A 124 9.45 -3.45 24.02
N ASN A 125 9.38 -2.58 25.01
CA ASN A 125 10.55 -1.89 25.55
C ASN A 125 11.30 -2.75 26.59
N ALA A 126 12.61 -2.57 26.68
CA ALA A 126 13.43 -3.17 27.73
C ALA A 126 12.98 -2.67 29.11
N SER A 127 12.60 -1.40 29.21
CA SER A 127 12.09 -0.76 30.43
C SER A 127 10.85 -1.45 31.02
N VAL A 128 10.07 -2.16 30.19
CA VAL A 128 8.87 -2.91 30.62
C VAL A 128 9.23 -4.26 31.24
N VAL A 129 10.30 -4.92 30.76
CA VAL A 129 10.58 -6.33 31.09
C VAL A 129 11.90 -6.55 31.84
N SER A 130 12.83 -5.60 31.79
CA SER A 130 14.15 -5.70 32.42
C SER A 130 14.07 -5.57 33.95
N GLU A 131 14.87 -6.35 34.65
CA GLU A 131 15.09 -6.16 36.09
C GLU A 131 15.80 -4.85 36.41
N ASP A 132 16.62 -4.33 35.50
CA ASP A 132 17.37 -3.10 35.74
C ASP A 132 16.46 -1.88 35.90
N THR A 133 15.27 -1.90 35.29
CA THR A 133 14.21 -0.93 35.58
C THR A 133 13.82 -0.94 37.06
N VAL A 134 13.62 -2.13 37.63
CA VAL A 134 13.20 -2.29 39.03
C VAL A 134 14.31 -1.87 39.98
N LYS A 135 15.55 -2.26 39.69
CA LYS A 135 16.74 -1.85 40.45
C LYS A 135 16.85 -0.32 40.46
N TYR A 136 16.73 0.30 39.28
CA TYR A 136 16.77 1.74 39.13
C TYR A 136 15.64 2.45 39.90
N LEU A 137 14.39 2.01 39.72
CA LEU A 137 13.24 2.60 40.41
C LEU A 137 13.34 2.49 41.93
N LYS A 138 13.83 1.36 42.46
CA LYS A 138 13.98 1.19 43.91
C LYS A 138 15.04 2.11 44.49
N VAL A 139 16.19 2.24 43.83
CA VAL A 139 17.22 3.19 44.27
C VAL A 139 16.71 4.63 44.16
N LEU A 140 15.90 4.94 43.14
CA LEU A 140 15.35 6.29 42.95
C LEU A 140 14.38 6.64 44.06
N GLU A 141 13.52 5.68 44.43
CA GLU A 141 12.58 5.80 45.53
C GLU A 141 13.31 6.06 46.86
N LEU A 142 14.34 5.28 47.18
CA LEU A 142 15.13 5.47 48.40
C LEU A 142 15.87 6.82 48.40
N PHE A 143 16.42 7.22 47.26
CA PHE A 143 17.09 8.52 47.13
C PHE A 143 16.10 9.67 47.34
N THR A 144 14.92 9.60 46.71
CA THR A 144 13.86 10.61 46.88
C THR A 144 13.41 10.70 48.34
N LEU A 145 13.28 9.56 49.02
CA LEU A 145 12.95 9.52 50.45
C LEU A 145 14.06 10.10 51.33
N SER A 146 15.34 9.96 50.96
CA SER A 146 16.45 10.58 51.71
C SER A 146 16.42 12.11 51.56
N ILE A 147 16.18 12.63 50.36
CA ILE A 147 16.01 14.07 50.09
C ILE A 147 14.82 14.64 50.88
N ALA A 148 13.68 13.93 50.87
CA ALA A 148 12.47 14.41 51.54
C ALA A 148 12.66 14.52 53.05
N LYS A 149 13.35 13.55 53.67
CA LYS A 149 13.67 13.60 55.11
C LYS A 149 14.57 14.78 55.47
N ASP A 150 15.59 15.04 54.67
CA ASP A 150 16.51 16.16 54.92
C ASP A 150 15.85 17.53 54.68
N SER A 151 15.04 17.64 53.61
CA SER A 151 14.25 18.85 53.31
C SER A 151 13.21 19.17 54.39
N LEU A 152 12.57 18.16 55.00
CA LEU A 152 11.65 18.36 56.13
C LEU A 152 12.35 18.85 57.40
N LEU A 153 13.64 18.55 57.55
CA LEU A 153 14.47 19.02 58.67
C LEU A 153 15.07 20.41 58.41
N GLN A 154 15.14 20.85 57.15
CA GLN A 154 15.62 22.16 56.74
C GLN A 154 14.46 23.09 56.38
N THR A 155 13.82 23.70 57.39
CA THR A 155 12.80 24.74 57.18
C THR A 155 13.40 25.96 56.48
N GLY A 156 12.99 26.24 55.23
CA GLY A 156 12.99 27.62 54.70
C GLY A 156 13.97 27.98 53.57
N LYS A 157 14.57 27.04 52.84
CA LYS A 157 15.24 27.35 51.56
C LYS A 157 14.67 26.52 50.42
N GLU A 158 14.17 27.18 49.38
CA GLU A 158 13.88 26.55 48.09
C GLU A 158 15.19 26.01 47.50
N ASN A 159 15.50 24.77 47.82
CA ASN A 159 16.59 24.05 47.20
C ASN A 159 16.03 23.40 45.94
N THR A 160 16.55 23.78 44.77
CA THR A 160 16.37 23.03 43.53
C THR A 160 16.72 21.56 43.83
N PRO A 161 15.85 20.58 43.56
CA PRO A 161 16.12 19.19 43.91
C PRO A 161 17.48 18.77 43.35
N ALA A 162 18.40 18.40 44.23
CA ALA A 162 19.74 18.02 43.79
C ALA A 162 19.65 16.78 42.92
N LYS A 163 20.21 16.87 41.72
CA LYS A 163 20.33 15.77 40.78
C LYS A 163 21.39 14.82 41.31
N LEU A 164 21.04 13.56 41.57
CA LEU A 164 22.09 12.57 41.81
C LEU A 164 22.84 12.36 40.48
N PRO A 165 24.18 12.43 40.45
CA PRO A 165 24.94 12.08 39.25
C PRO A 165 24.61 10.64 38.83
N ALA A 166 24.32 10.41 37.55
CA ALA A 166 23.97 9.09 37.03
C ALA A 166 25.02 8.01 37.38
N ALA A 167 26.29 8.39 37.46
CA ALA A 167 27.39 7.51 37.87
C ALA A 167 27.28 7.02 39.32
N GLU A 168 26.88 7.90 40.26
CA GLU A 168 26.69 7.54 41.67
C GLU A 168 25.47 6.62 41.84
N PHE A 169 24.44 6.88 41.05
CA PHE A 169 23.23 6.05 41.02
C PHE A 169 23.54 4.64 40.53
N LYS A 170 24.31 4.54 39.44
CA LYS A 170 24.80 3.26 38.93
C LYS A 170 25.70 2.55 39.95
N ARG A 171 26.63 3.28 40.57
CA ARG A 171 27.52 2.73 41.61
C ARG A 171 26.72 2.11 42.75
N LEU A 172 25.68 2.79 43.24
CA LEU A 172 24.84 2.25 44.31
C LEU A 172 24.08 1.00 43.86
N ILE A 173 23.57 0.94 42.63
CA ILE A 173 22.93 -0.27 42.08
C ILE A 173 23.94 -1.42 42.01
N ASP A 174 25.14 -1.16 41.49
CA ASP A 174 26.21 -2.15 41.33
C ASP A 174 26.70 -2.70 42.70
N GLU A 175 26.69 -1.87 43.75
CA GLU A 175 27.04 -2.26 45.12
C GLU A 175 25.87 -2.90 45.90
N SER A 176 24.68 -2.97 45.31
CA SER A 176 23.48 -3.55 45.93
C SER A 176 23.22 -4.97 45.43
N SER A 177 22.54 -5.78 46.25
CA SER A 177 22.06 -7.11 45.83
C SER A 177 20.53 -7.15 45.77
N PHE A 178 19.99 -7.79 44.74
CA PHE A 178 18.55 -7.89 44.51
C PHE A 178 18.16 -9.37 44.36
N ALA A 179 17.20 -9.82 45.17
CA ALA A 179 16.59 -11.14 45.06
C ALA A 179 15.16 -10.95 44.55
N LEU A 180 14.98 -11.03 43.22
CA LEU A 180 13.73 -10.72 42.55
C LEU A 180 13.08 -11.97 41.98
N THR A 181 11.75 -12.02 42.04
CA THR A 181 10.91 -12.94 41.28
C THR A 181 10.00 -12.10 40.38
N SER A 182 9.93 -12.46 39.10
CA SER A 182 9.19 -11.71 38.09
C SER A 182 8.21 -12.63 37.37
N ASP A 183 6.96 -12.19 37.24
CA ASP A 183 5.95 -12.81 36.37
C ASP A 183 5.57 -11.79 35.28
N ILE A 184 5.67 -12.19 34.02
CA ILE A 184 5.32 -11.35 32.87
C ILE A 184 4.09 -11.95 32.19
N ARG A 185 3.04 -11.15 32.07
CA ARG A 185 1.75 -11.54 31.50
C ARG A 185 1.39 -10.62 30.34
N VAL A 186 0.99 -11.23 29.23
CA VAL A 186 0.33 -10.54 28.14
C VAL A 186 -1.17 -10.70 28.34
N LEU A 187 -1.89 -9.60 28.48
CA LEU A 187 -3.32 -9.66 28.80
C LEU A 187 -4.11 -10.32 27.68
N ASN A 188 -5.10 -11.12 28.06
CA ASN A 188 -6.04 -11.73 27.15
C ASN A 188 -7.09 -10.69 26.70
N PRO A 189 -7.15 -10.30 25.41
CA PRO A 189 -8.03 -9.21 24.96
C PRO A 189 -9.52 -9.49 25.12
N VAL A 190 -9.90 -10.77 25.24
CA VAL A 190 -11.30 -11.21 25.40
C VAL A 190 -11.67 -11.51 26.84
N SER A 191 -10.76 -11.24 27.78
CA SER A 191 -11.03 -11.48 29.18
C SER A 191 -12.23 -10.66 29.65
N THR A 192 -13.11 -11.29 30.42
CA THR A 192 -14.29 -10.63 31.00
C THR A 192 -14.04 -10.18 32.45
N LYS A 193 -12.78 -10.18 32.89
CA LYS A 193 -12.38 -9.76 34.24
C LYS A 193 -12.30 -8.25 34.32
N ASN A 194 -12.40 -7.72 35.55
CA ASN A 194 -12.56 -6.27 35.77
C ASN A 194 -11.40 -5.64 36.55
N SER A 195 -10.54 -6.43 37.19
CA SER A 195 -9.36 -5.94 37.89
C SER A 195 -8.09 -6.30 37.13
N LEU A 196 -7.06 -5.44 37.19
CA LEU A 196 -5.81 -5.67 36.48
C LEU A 196 -5.11 -6.96 36.91
N SER A 197 -5.19 -7.31 38.21
CA SER A 197 -4.61 -8.55 38.74
C SER A 197 -5.35 -9.80 38.23
N GLU A 198 -6.68 -9.77 38.11
CA GLU A 198 -7.45 -10.88 37.52
C GLU A 198 -7.20 -10.99 36.01
N LEU A 199 -7.10 -9.86 35.31
CA LEU A 199 -6.77 -9.80 33.90
C LEU A 199 -5.37 -10.38 33.63
N ALA A 200 -4.39 -10.06 34.48
CA ALA A 200 -3.04 -10.61 34.40
C ALA A 200 -3.03 -12.12 34.66
N ALA A 201 -3.80 -12.59 35.63
CA ALA A 201 -3.92 -14.03 35.94
C ALA A 201 -4.57 -14.82 34.79
N ASP A 202 -5.54 -14.23 34.09
CA ASP A 202 -6.17 -14.77 32.87
C ASP A 202 -5.33 -14.58 31.60
N GLY A 203 -4.24 -13.80 31.70
CA GLY A 203 -3.34 -13.50 30.61
C GLY A 203 -2.36 -14.64 30.27
N PHE A 204 -1.76 -14.51 29.10
CA PHE A 204 -0.74 -15.44 28.61
C PHE A 204 0.58 -15.24 29.37
N PRO A 205 1.17 -16.30 29.94
CA PRO A 205 2.52 -16.21 30.48
C PRO A 205 3.50 -15.92 29.34
N ALA A 206 4.40 -14.97 29.57
CA ALA A 206 5.42 -14.57 28.62
C ALA A 206 6.82 -14.78 29.18
N ARG A 207 7.74 -15.22 28.31
CA ARG A 207 9.16 -15.31 28.63
C ARG A 207 9.96 -14.27 27.85
N VAL A 208 10.99 -13.72 28.48
CA VAL A 208 11.95 -12.85 27.78
C VAL A 208 12.79 -13.71 26.83
N VAL A 209 12.90 -13.29 25.59
CA VAL A 209 13.75 -13.93 24.56
C VAL A 209 15.04 -13.13 24.40
N ARG A 210 14.92 -11.80 24.32
CA ARG A 210 16.04 -10.85 24.22
C ARG A 210 15.63 -9.55 24.88
N VAL A 211 16.53 -8.93 25.63
CA VAL A 211 16.33 -7.63 26.25
C VAL A 211 17.62 -6.85 26.14
N GLU A 212 17.55 -5.59 25.71
CA GLU A 212 18.72 -4.71 25.70
C GLU A 212 19.12 -4.31 27.12
N GLU A 213 20.23 -4.84 27.62
CA GLU A 213 20.66 -4.69 29.02
C GLU A 213 21.12 -3.26 29.32
N ASN A 214 21.77 -2.60 28.36
CA ASN A 214 22.34 -1.25 28.57
C ASN A 214 21.37 -0.12 28.17
N PHE A 215 20.06 -0.40 28.09
CA PHE A 215 19.07 0.57 27.61
C PHE A 215 19.03 1.88 28.42
N LEU A 216 19.37 1.83 29.72
CA LEU A 216 19.47 3.01 30.58
C LEU A 216 20.64 3.93 30.22
N GLU A 217 21.66 3.43 29.53
CA GLU A 217 22.85 4.21 29.15
C GLU A 217 22.81 4.62 27.68
N ASN A 218 22.14 3.81 26.84
CA ASN A 218 22.19 3.94 25.40
C ASN A 218 20.85 4.32 24.75
N ASP A 219 19.75 4.42 25.49
CA ASP A 219 18.38 4.65 25.00
C ASP A 219 17.83 3.58 24.05
N ARG A 220 18.54 2.46 23.82
CA ARG A 220 18.06 1.34 23.01
C ARG A 220 17.06 0.51 23.81
N ASP A 221 15.92 1.12 24.10
CA ASP A 221 14.88 0.56 24.94
C ASP A 221 14.03 -0.47 24.17
N VAL A 222 14.60 -1.65 23.88
CA VAL A 222 13.95 -2.70 23.07
C VAL A 222 14.11 -4.07 23.70
N ALA A 223 13.05 -4.86 23.64
CA ALA A 223 13.02 -6.25 24.06
C ALA A 223 12.05 -7.07 23.22
N ILE A 224 12.34 -8.37 23.13
CA ILE A 224 11.49 -9.38 22.53
C ILE A 224 11.06 -10.37 23.61
N ILE A 225 9.75 -10.56 23.76
CA ILE A 225 9.15 -11.59 24.61
C ILE A 225 8.38 -12.61 23.76
N LYS A 226 8.07 -13.77 24.35
CA LYS A 226 7.37 -14.86 23.69
C LYS A 226 6.22 -15.36 24.56
N ILE A 227 5.03 -15.45 23.96
CA ILE A 227 3.88 -16.18 24.49
C ILE A 227 3.65 -17.47 23.68
N ASP A 228 3.16 -18.53 24.31
CA ASP A 228 2.91 -19.80 23.64
C ASP A 228 1.58 -19.83 22.88
N GLY A 229 1.60 -20.45 21.71
CA GLY A 229 0.47 -20.47 20.78
C GLY A 229 0.92 -20.31 19.32
N SER A 230 -0.05 -20.15 18.44
CA SER A 230 0.16 -19.94 17.00
C SER A 230 -1.00 -19.16 16.39
N ARG A 231 -0.87 -18.73 15.13
CA ARG A 231 -1.87 -17.94 14.41
C ARG A 231 -2.20 -16.61 15.11
N PHE A 232 -1.25 -16.04 15.83
CA PHE A 232 -1.43 -14.72 16.41
C PHE A 232 -1.49 -13.64 15.31
N PRO A 233 -2.26 -12.55 15.51
CA PRO A 233 -2.43 -11.48 14.52
C PRO A 233 -1.17 -10.60 14.45
N ALA A 234 -0.09 -11.11 13.87
CA ALA A 234 1.15 -10.34 13.71
C ALA A 234 1.04 -9.25 12.63
N ILE A 235 1.70 -8.11 12.85
CA ILE A 235 1.74 -6.96 11.92
C ILE A 235 3.09 -6.86 11.20
N PRO A 236 3.13 -6.30 9.97
CA PRO A 236 4.38 -6.14 9.23
C PRO A 236 5.32 -5.15 9.91
N VAL A 237 6.59 -5.54 9.99
CA VAL A 237 7.69 -4.62 10.32
C VAL A 237 8.10 -3.92 9.03
N GLY A 238 8.09 -2.58 9.04
CA GLY A 238 8.41 -1.75 7.88
C GLY A 238 9.91 -1.69 7.58
N SER A 239 10.27 -0.83 6.62
CA SER A 239 11.68 -0.67 6.22
C SER A 239 12.51 0.02 7.31
N ASP A 240 13.82 -0.20 7.29
CA ASP A 240 14.79 0.50 8.16
C ASP A 240 15.06 1.95 7.73
N THR A 241 14.37 2.44 6.68
CA THR A 241 14.54 3.81 6.18
C THR A 241 14.00 4.81 7.20
N PRO A 242 14.81 5.78 7.67
CA PRO A 242 14.36 6.73 8.66
C PRO A 242 13.22 7.62 8.15
N LEU A 243 12.20 7.83 8.99
CA LEU A 243 11.12 8.77 8.67
C LEU A 243 11.59 10.23 8.80
N PRO A 244 11.28 11.10 7.82
CA PRO A 244 11.60 12.53 7.91
C PRO A 244 10.65 13.28 8.86
N VAL A 245 11.09 14.45 9.32
CA VAL A 245 10.24 15.40 10.07
C VAL A 245 9.02 15.78 9.23
N GLY A 246 7.85 15.88 9.88
CA GLY A 246 6.56 16.16 9.25
C GLY A 246 5.84 14.94 8.70
N ARG A 247 6.46 13.74 8.72
CA ARG A 247 5.80 12.50 8.32
C ARG A 247 4.64 12.18 9.26
N LYS A 248 3.46 11.90 8.70
CA LYS A 248 2.29 11.41 9.44
C LYS A 248 2.56 10.00 9.96
N ILE A 249 2.18 9.76 11.20
CA ILE A 249 2.30 8.47 11.88
C ILE A 249 1.04 8.12 12.66
N PHE A 250 0.91 6.83 12.98
CA PHE A 250 -0.14 6.29 13.82
C PHE A 250 0.48 5.52 14.98
N ALA A 251 0.21 5.96 16.20
CA ALA A 251 0.72 5.34 17.43
C ALA A 251 -0.38 4.51 18.10
N PHE A 252 0.00 3.34 18.61
CA PHE A 252 -0.89 2.45 19.34
C PHE A 252 -0.31 2.08 20.71
N GLY A 253 -1.17 2.03 21.73
CA GLY A 253 -0.77 1.61 23.07
C GLY A 253 -1.92 1.69 24.07
N PHE A 254 -1.59 1.52 25.35
CA PHE A 254 -2.56 1.53 26.45
C PHE A 254 -2.31 2.69 27.41
N PRO A 255 -2.64 3.95 27.04
CA PRO A 255 -2.35 5.10 27.89
C PRO A 255 -3.24 5.15 29.14
N LYS A 256 -2.70 5.63 30.26
CA LYS A 256 -3.43 5.77 31.54
C LYS A 256 -4.71 6.62 31.44
N THR A 257 -4.73 7.61 30.54
CA THR A 257 -5.91 8.49 30.34
C THR A 257 -7.11 7.77 29.73
N ALA A 258 -6.92 6.62 29.07
CA ALA A 258 -8.02 5.81 28.55
C ALA A 258 -8.78 5.05 29.67
N GLU A 259 -8.18 4.94 30.86
CA GLU A 259 -8.81 4.31 32.03
C GLU A 259 -9.85 5.24 32.69
N PHE A 260 -9.69 6.56 32.59
CA PHE A 260 -10.55 7.54 33.28
C PHE A 260 -11.88 7.84 32.57
N ASN A 261 -12.04 7.53 31.28
CA ASN A 261 -13.24 7.87 30.49
C ASN A 261 -13.97 6.65 29.86
N GLN A 262 -13.70 5.43 30.33
CA GLN A 262 -14.28 4.12 29.94
C GLN A 262 -14.22 3.73 28.44
N LYS A 263 -13.79 2.48 28.16
CA LYS A 263 -14.51 1.54 27.26
C LYS A 263 -14.02 0.09 27.32
N ASN A 264 -12.72 -0.17 27.48
CA ASN A 264 -12.18 -1.51 27.77
C ASN A 264 -10.67 -1.37 28.07
N PRO A 265 -10.14 -1.78 29.24
CA PRO A 265 -8.69 -1.71 29.52
C PRO A 265 -7.83 -2.62 28.62
N LEU A 266 -8.48 -3.45 27.80
CA LEU A 266 -7.89 -4.41 26.86
C LEU A 266 -7.95 -3.97 25.41
N GLU A 267 -8.57 -2.82 25.09
CA GLU A 267 -8.56 -2.26 23.74
C GLU A 267 -7.42 -1.25 23.58
N ALA A 268 -6.56 -1.45 22.58
CA ALA A 268 -5.49 -0.51 22.28
C ALA A 268 -6.05 0.84 21.78
N THR A 269 -5.52 1.92 22.31
CA THR A 269 -5.84 3.28 21.87
C THR A 269 -5.09 3.60 20.59
N PHE A 270 -5.80 4.12 19.59
CA PHE A 270 -5.25 4.66 18.36
C PHE A 270 -5.03 6.16 18.49
N THR A 271 -3.86 6.67 18.13
CA THR A 271 -3.55 8.11 18.13
C THR A 271 -2.80 8.50 16.85
N ARG A 272 -3.33 9.46 16.10
CA ARG A 272 -2.65 10.09 14.96
C ARG A 272 -1.67 11.16 15.45
N GLY A 273 -0.51 11.26 14.79
CA GLY A 273 0.46 12.33 15.01
C GLY A 273 1.40 12.51 13.81
N ILE A 274 2.50 13.22 14.04
CA ILE A 274 3.61 13.43 13.11
C ILE A 274 4.96 13.21 13.82
N ILE A 275 6.00 12.98 13.01
CA ILE A 275 7.38 13.13 13.45
C ILE A 275 7.66 14.63 13.63
N ARG A 276 7.66 15.11 14.87
CA ARG A 276 7.90 16.52 15.21
C ARG A 276 9.36 16.90 15.05
N ALA A 277 10.27 16.01 15.46
CA ALA A 277 11.70 16.20 15.31
C ALA A 277 12.41 14.85 15.26
N VAL A 278 13.61 14.84 14.68
CA VAL A 278 14.55 13.73 14.79
C VAL A 278 15.70 14.20 15.66
N ARG A 279 16.00 13.45 16.72
CA ARG A 279 17.00 13.79 17.75
C ARG A 279 18.07 12.71 17.79
N ASN A 280 19.26 13.03 18.27
CA ASN A 280 20.21 12.00 18.68
C ASN A 280 19.74 11.34 19.98
N SER A 281 20.04 10.06 20.14
CA SER A 281 20.02 9.39 21.45
C SER A 281 20.97 10.11 22.42
N HIS A 282 20.79 9.89 23.72
CA HIS A 282 21.59 10.47 24.79
C HIS A 282 23.10 10.26 24.57
N ASN A 283 23.49 9.07 24.12
CA ASN A 283 24.88 8.73 23.82
C ASN A 283 25.36 9.16 22.41
N GLY A 284 24.49 9.76 21.61
CA GLY A 284 24.80 10.24 20.26
C GLY A 284 24.98 9.16 19.19
N LYS A 285 24.68 7.87 19.48
CA LYS A 285 24.99 6.75 18.58
C LYS A 285 23.92 6.46 17.52
N PHE A 286 22.68 6.90 17.73
CA PHE A 286 21.60 6.72 16.75
C PHE A 286 20.55 7.82 16.89
N LEU A 287 19.57 7.82 15.98
CA LEU A 287 18.50 8.79 15.95
C LEU A 287 17.23 8.25 16.62
N ILE A 288 16.50 9.12 17.31
CA ILE A 288 15.18 8.86 17.89
C ILE A 288 14.17 9.85 17.33
N TYR A 289 12.91 9.43 17.24
CA TYR A 289 11.81 10.27 16.80
C TYR A 289 11.15 10.94 17.98
N GLN A 290 10.98 12.26 17.91
CA GLN A 290 10.10 13.00 18.80
C GLN A 290 8.72 13.09 18.14
N LEU A 291 7.68 12.69 18.85
CA LEU A 291 6.30 12.63 18.37
C LEU A 291 5.47 13.76 18.98
N ASP A 292 4.41 14.18 18.29
CA ASP A 292 3.36 15.03 18.86
C ASP A 292 2.07 14.26 19.22
N ALA A 293 2.07 12.94 19.00
CA ALA A 293 0.98 12.06 19.37
C ALA A 293 0.77 12.10 20.89
N LYS A 294 -0.49 12.27 21.31
CA LYS A 294 -0.87 12.29 22.73
C LYS A 294 -0.88 10.87 23.31
N ILE A 295 0.29 10.40 23.74
CA ILE A 295 0.51 9.10 24.37
C ILE A 295 1.07 9.27 25.78
N SER A 296 1.01 8.21 26.60
CA SER A 296 1.56 8.21 27.97
C SER A 296 2.57 7.08 28.16
N ARG A 297 3.24 7.04 29.32
CA ARG A 297 4.30 6.08 29.63
C ARG A 297 3.85 4.62 29.47
N GLU A 298 2.59 4.31 29.70
CA GLU A 298 2.03 2.97 29.56
C GLU A 298 1.88 2.53 28.08
N SER A 299 1.99 3.48 27.14
CA SER A 299 2.11 3.19 25.70
C SER A 299 3.53 2.75 25.28
N SER A 300 4.51 2.80 26.19
CA SER A 300 5.88 2.29 26.00
C SER A 300 5.86 0.88 25.43
N GLY A 301 6.60 0.64 24.35
CA GLY A 301 6.69 -0.63 23.65
C GLY A 301 5.59 -0.85 22.60
N GLY A 302 4.63 0.06 22.49
CA GLY A 302 3.62 0.05 21.42
C GLY A 302 4.21 0.45 20.06
N PRO A 303 3.58 0.06 18.94
CA PRO A 303 4.09 0.36 17.61
C PRO A 303 3.73 1.79 17.16
N VAL A 304 4.62 2.36 16.36
CA VAL A 304 4.36 3.53 15.50
C VAL A 304 4.33 3.05 14.05
N LEU A 305 3.24 3.33 13.33
CA LEU A 305 3.02 2.91 11.95
C LEU A 305 3.10 4.11 11.00
N ASP A 306 3.51 3.85 9.77
CA ASP A 306 3.36 4.78 8.65
C ASP A 306 1.98 4.67 7.99
N GLU A 307 1.77 5.45 6.92
CA GLU A 307 0.53 5.45 6.14
C GLU A 307 0.26 4.18 5.34
N THR A 308 1.22 3.25 5.26
CA THR A 308 1.01 1.92 4.64
C THR A 308 0.47 0.90 5.65
N GLY A 309 0.44 1.25 6.94
CA GLY A 309 0.11 0.33 8.01
C GLY A 309 1.27 -0.58 8.42
N SER A 310 2.52 -0.19 8.10
CA SER A 310 3.74 -0.91 8.49
C SER A 310 4.44 -0.26 9.67
N VAL A 311 5.01 -1.06 10.56
CA VAL A 311 5.72 -0.55 11.75
C VAL A 311 6.97 0.23 11.33
N SER A 312 7.00 1.51 11.68
CA SER A 312 8.09 2.46 11.44
C SER A 312 8.79 2.93 12.72
N GLY A 313 8.32 2.48 13.89
CA GLY A 313 9.03 2.69 15.15
C GLY A 313 8.39 2.01 16.36
N LEU A 314 9.07 2.12 17.48
CA LEU A 314 8.69 1.57 18.78
C LEU A 314 8.58 2.72 19.79
N ILE A 315 7.39 2.98 20.32
CA ILE A 315 7.17 4.01 21.34
C ILE A 315 8.12 3.75 22.51
N SER A 316 8.80 4.78 22.99
CA SER A 316 9.67 4.72 24.16
C SER A 316 9.67 6.06 24.89
N PHE A 317 10.05 6.04 26.16
CA PHE A 317 10.20 7.21 26.99
C PHE A 317 11.56 7.17 27.68
N PRO A 318 12.25 8.32 27.79
CA PRO A 318 13.48 8.41 28.53
C PRO A 318 13.37 7.80 29.93
N THR A 319 14.29 6.91 30.25
CA THR A 319 14.39 6.22 31.55
C THR A 319 15.56 6.75 32.39
N SER A 320 16.62 7.25 31.77
CA SER A 320 17.75 7.90 32.44
C SER A 320 17.48 9.39 32.67
N GLY A 321 17.45 9.85 33.92
CA GLY A 321 17.66 11.25 34.33
C GLY A 321 16.76 12.36 33.74
N LEU A 322 15.86 12.07 32.81
CA LEU A 322 15.09 13.06 32.04
C LEU A 322 13.68 13.29 32.62
N ILE A 323 13.56 13.30 33.95
CA ILE A 323 12.48 14.01 34.64
C ILE A 323 12.92 15.47 34.81
N GLU A 324 13.45 16.06 33.73
CA GLU A 324 13.97 17.41 33.74
C GLU A 324 13.46 18.12 32.50
N ASP A 325 12.70 19.17 32.77
CA ASP A 325 12.24 20.20 31.83
C ASP A 325 10.98 19.92 31.01
N ALA A 326 10.42 18.72 31.06
CA ALA A 326 9.22 18.44 30.29
C ALA A 326 7.94 18.85 31.06
N LYS A 327 7.67 20.17 31.14
CA LYS A 327 6.29 20.66 31.38
C LYS A 327 5.26 19.96 30.45
N ASP A 328 5.73 19.45 29.30
CA ASP A 328 4.94 18.80 28.25
C ASP A 328 5.26 17.30 27.98
N ASN A 329 6.11 16.63 28.78
CA ASN A 329 6.52 15.21 28.67
C ASN A 329 6.49 14.62 27.23
N PRO A 330 7.41 14.99 26.32
CA PRO A 330 7.31 14.63 24.92
C PRO A 330 7.44 13.12 24.70
N ALA A 331 6.59 12.60 23.82
CA ALA A 331 6.62 11.22 23.37
C ALA A 331 7.80 10.98 22.42
N PHE A 332 8.47 9.83 22.56
CA PHE A 332 9.52 9.40 21.64
C PHE A 332 9.22 8.04 21.01
N ALA A 333 9.92 7.73 19.93
CA ALA A 333 9.97 6.40 19.37
C ALA A 333 11.36 6.04 18.83
N LEU A 334 11.74 4.79 19.01
CA LEU A 334 12.94 4.20 18.39
C LEU A 334 12.63 3.84 16.93
N PRO A 335 13.52 4.13 15.98
CA PRO A 335 13.35 3.71 14.58
C PRO A 335 13.28 2.20 14.43
N THR A 336 12.60 1.73 13.37
CA THR A 336 12.52 0.30 13.03
C THR A 336 13.88 -0.37 12.90
N ALA A 337 14.93 0.35 12.47
CA ALA A 337 16.28 -0.19 12.38
C ALA A 337 16.77 -0.83 13.72
N ILE A 338 16.46 -0.21 14.86
CA ILE A 338 16.83 -0.74 16.19
C ILE A 338 16.10 -2.06 16.47
N LEU A 339 14.83 -2.12 16.08
CA LEU A 339 14.03 -3.33 16.19
C LEU A 339 14.54 -4.44 15.25
N SER A 340 14.80 -4.11 13.99
CA SER A 340 15.31 -5.03 12.98
C SER A 340 16.66 -5.63 13.38
N GLU A 341 17.56 -4.84 13.97
CA GLU A 341 18.81 -5.34 14.53
C GLU A 341 18.56 -6.35 15.66
N THR A 342 17.69 -6.03 16.61
CA THR A 342 17.37 -6.92 17.74
C THR A 342 16.74 -8.23 17.27
N LEU A 343 15.87 -8.18 16.26
CA LEU A 343 15.22 -9.36 15.69
C LEU A 343 16.20 -10.26 14.93
N LYS A 344 17.29 -9.72 14.37
CA LYS A 344 18.35 -10.51 13.71
C LYS A 344 19.20 -11.31 14.69
N GLU A 345 19.22 -10.95 15.97
CA GLU A 345 19.99 -11.64 17.01
C GLU A 345 19.31 -12.92 17.51
N ILE A 346 18.05 -13.14 17.13
CA ILE A 346 17.27 -14.30 17.52
C ILE A 346 16.78 -15.06 16.28
N PRO A 347 16.51 -16.38 16.37
CA PRO A 347 16.09 -17.19 15.22
C PRO A 347 14.60 -16.98 14.90
N VAL A 348 14.17 -15.72 14.70
CA VAL A 348 12.82 -15.36 14.27
C VAL A 348 12.89 -14.38 13.10
N THR A 349 12.07 -14.62 12.10
CA THR A 349 11.84 -13.65 11.02
C THR A 349 10.49 -12.97 11.26
N PRO A 350 10.42 -11.63 11.20
CA PRO A 350 9.14 -10.93 11.28
C PRO A 350 8.23 -11.39 10.14
N GLU A 351 6.97 -11.67 10.46
CA GLU A 351 6.01 -12.15 9.48
C GLU A 351 4.61 -11.69 9.87
N SER A 352 3.86 -11.11 8.92
CA SER A 352 2.47 -10.76 9.15
C SER A 352 1.60 -12.01 9.32
N GLY A 353 0.66 -11.95 10.26
CA GLY A 353 -0.30 -13.02 10.52
C GLY A 353 -1.37 -13.14 9.45
N ALA A 354 -2.08 -14.27 9.46
CA ALA A 354 -3.19 -14.53 8.55
C ALA A 354 -4.28 -13.46 8.63
N TYR A 355 -4.55 -12.93 9.83
CA TYR A 355 -5.48 -11.82 10.03
C TYR A 355 -5.10 -10.60 9.19
N TYR A 356 -3.90 -10.05 9.38
CA TYR A 356 -3.44 -8.86 8.67
C TYR A 356 -3.39 -9.09 7.16
N LYS A 357 -2.76 -10.19 6.72
CA LYS A 357 -2.61 -10.53 5.29
C LYS A 357 -3.95 -10.59 4.57
N ASN A 358 -4.92 -11.28 5.16
CA ASN A 358 -6.23 -11.46 4.53
C ASN A 358 -7.11 -10.23 4.66
N LEU A 359 -7.10 -9.53 5.81
CA LEU A 359 -7.86 -8.29 5.95
C LEU A 359 -7.35 -7.23 4.97
N TYR A 360 -6.03 -7.01 4.89
CA TYR A 360 -5.43 -6.06 3.95
C TYR A 360 -5.82 -6.37 2.50
N ALA A 361 -5.69 -7.64 2.08
CA ALA A 361 -6.09 -8.07 0.73
C ALA A 361 -7.60 -7.90 0.49
N GLY A 362 -8.44 -8.16 1.49
CA GLY A 362 -9.88 -7.96 1.41
C GLY A 362 -10.27 -6.50 1.29
N LEU A 363 -9.58 -5.60 2.01
CA LEU A 363 -9.80 -4.16 1.93
C LEU A 363 -9.36 -3.60 0.56
N ALA A 364 -8.22 -4.04 0.04
CA ALA A 364 -7.79 -3.69 -1.32
C ALA A 364 -8.82 -4.12 -2.39
N LEU A 365 -9.39 -5.32 -2.25
CA LEU A 365 -10.46 -5.80 -3.14
C LEU A 365 -11.77 -5.02 -2.96
N LEU A 366 -12.10 -4.62 -1.74
CA LEU A 366 -13.28 -3.81 -1.44
C LEU A 366 -13.15 -2.40 -2.01
N ASP A 367 -11.96 -1.78 -1.99
CA ASP A 367 -11.69 -0.50 -2.64
C ASP A 367 -11.97 -0.56 -4.16
N GLU A 368 -11.64 -1.69 -4.80
CA GLU A 368 -11.99 -1.99 -6.19
C GLU A 368 -13.45 -2.44 -6.39
N LYS A 369 -14.27 -2.48 -5.33
CA LYS A 369 -15.64 -3.02 -5.30
C LYS A 369 -15.77 -4.49 -5.73
N ARG A 370 -14.73 -5.31 -5.55
CA ARG A 370 -14.70 -6.75 -5.90
C ARG A 370 -15.16 -7.61 -4.72
N CYS A 371 -16.42 -7.45 -4.34
CA CYS A 371 -16.96 -7.95 -3.08
C CYS A 371 -16.90 -9.48 -2.91
N LYS A 372 -17.10 -10.29 -3.95
CA LYS A 372 -17.02 -11.76 -3.83
C LYS A 372 -15.62 -12.22 -3.42
N ALA A 373 -14.59 -11.67 -4.08
CA ALA A 373 -13.21 -11.96 -3.73
C ALA A 373 -12.83 -11.38 -2.35
N ALA A 374 -13.33 -10.17 -2.04
CA ALA A 374 -13.13 -9.56 -0.72
C ALA A 374 -13.72 -10.42 0.41
N LEU A 375 -14.94 -10.95 0.22
CA LEU A 375 -15.61 -11.83 1.19
C LEU A 375 -14.82 -13.12 1.47
N GLU A 376 -14.19 -13.72 0.45
CA GLU A 376 -13.30 -14.87 0.66
C GLU A 376 -12.12 -14.51 1.57
N LYS A 377 -11.50 -13.34 1.34
CA LYS A 377 -10.41 -12.84 2.17
C LYS A 377 -10.87 -12.50 3.59
N PHE A 378 -12.00 -11.83 3.74
CA PHE A 378 -12.58 -11.53 5.05
C PHE A 378 -12.91 -12.79 5.85
N ASN A 379 -13.40 -13.84 5.20
CA ASN A 379 -13.61 -15.14 5.87
C ASN A 379 -12.30 -15.77 6.32
N ALA A 380 -11.26 -15.77 5.47
CA ALA A 380 -9.94 -16.27 5.85
C ALA A 380 -9.30 -15.45 6.99
N ALA A 381 -9.55 -14.14 7.06
CA ALA A 381 -9.07 -13.29 8.15
C ALA A 381 -9.69 -13.66 9.52
N ARG A 382 -10.86 -14.32 9.55
CA ARG A 382 -11.49 -14.78 10.79
C ARG A 382 -10.77 -15.97 11.41
N GLU A 383 -9.97 -16.71 10.65
CA GLU A 383 -9.22 -17.89 11.08
C GLU A 383 -7.91 -17.53 11.82
N THR A 384 -7.98 -16.57 12.75
CA THR A 384 -6.86 -16.18 13.62
C THR A 384 -6.95 -16.85 15.00
N HIS A 385 -5.99 -16.60 15.87
CA HIS A 385 -6.07 -17.01 17.27
C HIS A 385 -7.34 -16.48 17.95
N GLY A 386 -8.15 -17.36 18.54
CA GLY A 386 -9.51 -17.05 19.03
C GLY A 386 -9.57 -15.96 20.11
N ALA A 387 -8.47 -15.74 20.83
CA ALA A 387 -8.36 -14.70 21.86
C ALA A 387 -8.32 -13.25 21.35
N PHE A 388 -8.30 -13.02 20.03
CA PHE A 388 -8.16 -11.67 19.46
C PHE A 388 -9.38 -11.22 18.62
N LEU A 389 -10.50 -11.95 18.69
CA LEU A 389 -11.83 -11.70 18.07
C LEU A 389 -11.84 -10.84 16.79
N PRO A 390 -11.17 -11.29 15.71
CA PRO A 390 -11.12 -10.54 14.45
C PRO A 390 -12.52 -10.36 13.83
N ALA A 391 -13.46 -11.26 14.14
CA ALA A 391 -14.81 -11.27 13.57
C ALA A 391 -15.61 -10.00 13.87
N LEU A 392 -15.39 -9.37 15.03
CA LEU A 392 -16.06 -8.12 15.38
C LEU A 392 -15.61 -6.98 14.47
N VAL A 393 -14.32 -6.92 14.17
CA VAL A 393 -13.72 -5.93 13.28
C VAL A 393 -14.15 -6.15 11.83
N ILE A 394 -14.13 -7.41 11.38
CA ILE A 394 -14.40 -7.78 9.98
C ILE A 394 -15.87 -7.57 9.59
N LYS A 395 -16.80 -7.67 10.54
CA LYS A 395 -18.25 -7.65 10.27
C LYS A 395 -18.68 -6.47 9.41
N LYS A 396 -18.20 -5.25 9.69
CA LYS A 396 -18.61 -4.05 8.94
C LYS A 396 -18.21 -4.11 7.46
N TYR A 397 -17.07 -4.70 7.14
CA TYR A 397 -16.59 -4.84 5.76
C TYR A 397 -17.36 -5.93 4.99
N VAL A 398 -17.75 -7.00 5.69
CA VAL A 398 -18.65 -8.03 5.15
C VAL A 398 -20.03 -7.45 4.85
N ASP A 399 -20.59 -6.67 5.79
CA ASP A 399 -21.89 -6.02 5.61
C ASP A 399 -21.86 -5.03 4.42
N GLU A 400 -20.78 -4.25 4.28
CA GLU A 400 -20.59 -3.35 3.14
C GLU A 400 -20.46 -4.10 1.80
N CYS A 401 -19.71 -5.20 1.77
CA CYS A 401 -19.65 -6.06 0.59
C CYS A 401 -21.03 -6.58 0.18
N ASN A 402 -21.81 -7.09 1.14
CA ASN A 402 -23.15 -7.61 0.89
C ASN A 402 -24.07 -6.51 0.36
N ARG A 403 -24.01 -5.31 0.94
CA ARG A 403 -24.76 -4.15 0.46
C ARG A 403 -24.43 -3.83 -1.01
N LEU A 404 -23.15 -3.77 -1.37
CA LEU A 404 -22.70 -3.50 -2.75
C LEU A 404 -23.13 -4.58 -3.73
N ILE A 405 -23.19 -5.85 -3.29
CA ILE A 405 -23.71 -6.95 -4.10
C ILE A 405 -25.22 -6.78 -4.32
N GLU A 406 -25.98 -6.49 -3.26
CA GLU A 406 -27.43 -6.32 -3.32
C GLU A 406 -27.85 -5.11 -4.18
N THR A 407 -27.08 -4.02 -4.15
CA THR A 407 -27.34 -2.83 -4.98
C THR A 407 -26.82 -2.95 -6.41
N GLY A 408 -26.14 -4.05 -6.76
CA GLY A 408 -25.54 -4.25 -8.09
C GLY A 408 -24.31 -3.38 -8.36
N GLU A 409 -23.76 -2.72 -7.35
CA GLU A 409 -22.57 -1.87 -7.46
C GLU A 409 -21.26 -2.66 -7.43
N SER A 410 -21.31 -3.93 -7.03
CA SER A 410 -20.15 -4.84 -7.04
C SER A 410 -19.61 -5.06 -8.47
N ALA A 411 -18.29 -5.00 -8.62
CA ALA A 411 -17.56 -5.17 -9.88
C ALA A 411 -16.82 -6.52 -9.93
N ASP A 412 -17.51 -7.61 -9.59
CA ASP A 412 -16.90 -8.94 -9.44
C ASP A 412 -16.46 -9.60 -10.75
N SER A 413 -17.15 -9.33 -11.85
CA SER A 413 -16.79 -9.82 -13.17
C SER A 413 -16.38 -8.70 -14.13
N ARG A 414 -15.63 -9.06 -15.18
CA ARG A 414 -15.33 -8.13 -16.28
C ARG A 414 -16.59 -7.56 -16.93
N PHE A 415 -17.67 -8.35 -16.95
CA PHE A 415 -18.96 -7.89 -17.47
C PHE A 415 -19.65 -6.92 -16.52
N ASP A 416 -19.53 -7.10 -15.21
CA ASP A 416 -20.09 -6.18 -14.21
C ASP A 416 -19.35 -4.83 -14.24
N ALA A 417 -18.03 -4.85 -14.37
CA ALA A 417 -17.23 -3.63 -14.54
C ALA A 417 -17.64 -2.85 -15.81
N VAL A 418 -17.91 -3.57 -16.91
CA VAL A 418 -18.39 -2.99 -18.16
C VAL A 418 -19.83 -2.49 -18.03
N TYR A 419 -20.71 -3.26 -17.40
CA TYR A 419 -22.11 -2.90 -17.17
C TYR A 419 -22.23 -1.64 -16.30
N ASN A 420 -21.51 -1.58 -15.18
CA ASN A 420 -21.46 -0.41 -14.30
C ASN A 420 -20.88 0.82 -15.02
N PHE A 421 -19.85 0.63 -15.84
CA PHE A 421 -19.31 1.69 -16.69
C PHE A 421 -20.37 2.26 -17.65
N PHE A 422 -21.13 1.39 -18.33
CA PHE A 422 -22.20 1.83 -19.24
C PHE A 422 -23.45 2.36 -18.52
N GLY A 423 -23.74 1.88 -17.31
CA GLY A 423 -24.83 2.36 -16.46
C GLY A 423 -24.62 3.78 -15.94
N THR A 424 -23.37 4.23 -15.77
CA THR A 424 -23.03 5.61 -15.40
C THR A 424 -23.09 6.61 -16.56
N MET A 425 -23.27 6.14 -17.80
CA MET A 425 -23.34 7.00 -18.98
C MET A 425 -24.72 7.65 -19.08
N GLY A 426 -24.76 8.99 -19.16
CA GLY A 426 -26.01 9.73 -19.29
C GLY A 426 -26.83 9.36 -20.55
N PRO A 427 -28.14 9.66 -20.58
CA PRO A 427 -29.07 9.20 -21.62
C PRO A 427 -28.66 9.60 -23.05
N LEU A 428 -27.88 10.68 -23.21
CA LEU A 428 -27.32 11.11 -24.48
C LEU A 428 -26.37 10.08 -25.11
N VAL A 429 -25.55 9.40 -24.30
CA VAL A 429 -24.60 8.39 -24.82
C VAL A 429 -25.36 7.18 -25.35
N TRP A 430 -26.40 6.75 -24.65
CA TRP A 430 -27.29 5.69 -25.09
C TRP A 430 -28.08 6.06 -26.35
N ALA A 431 -28.53 7.30 -26.47
CA ALA A 431 -29.18 7.80 -27.69
C ALA A 431 -28.23 7.78 -28.89
N ILE A 432 -26.99 8.20 -28.72
CA ILE A 432 -25.96 8.17 -29.78
C ILE A 432 -25.63 6.73 -30.17
N ALA A 433 -25.42 5.84 -29.19
CA ALA A 433 -25.17 4.42 -29.45
C ALA A 433 -26.34 3.77 -30.22
N GLY A 434 -27.58 4.09 -29.85
CA GLY A 434 -28.78 3.66 -30.56
C GLY A 434 -28.82 4.13 -32.01
N ILE A 435 -28.50 5.41 -32.27
CA ILE A 435 -28.46 5.97 -33.64
C ILE A 435 -27.40 5.27 -34.49
N VAL A 436 -26.22 5.00 -33.94
CA VAL A 436 -25.13 4.30 -34.64
C VAL A 436 -25.55 2.87 -35.00
N ILE A 437 -26.17 2.14 -34.08
CA ILE A 437 -26.64 0.76 -34.32
C ILE A 437 -27.74 0.73 -35.40
N VAL A 438 -28.71 1.63 -35.32
CA VAL A 438 -29.78 1.75 -36.32
C VAL A 438 -29.21 2.14 -37.69
N GLY A 439 -28.25 3.06 -37.72
CA GLY A 439 -27.54 3.43 -38.94
C GLY A 439 -26.78 2.26 -39.57
N ALA A 440 -26.06 1.48 -38.77
CA ALA A 440 -25.33 0.30 -39.24
C ALA A 440 -26.28 -0.79 -39.78
N LEU A 441 -27.41 -1.02 -39.11
CA LEU A 441 -28.46 -1.93 -39.59
C LEU A 441 -29.06 -1.47 -40.91
N ALA A 442 -29.35 -0.17 -41.06
CA ALA A 442 -29.86 0.39 -42.31
C ALA A 442 -28.85 0.19 -43.46
N VAL A 443 -27.57 0.43 -43.22
CA VAL A 443 -26.50 0.19 -44.21
C VAL A 443 -26.41 -1.30 -44.57
N ALA A 444 -26.48 -2.20 -43.59
CA ALA A 444 -26.46 -3.65 -43.84
C ALA A 444 -27.66 -4.09 -44.69
N ILE A 445 -28.85 -3.54 -44.43
CA ILE A 445 -30.07 -3.79 -45.21
C ILE A 445 -29.88 -3.28 -46.65
N VAL A 446 -29.35 -2.07 -46.84
CA VAL A 446 -29.08 -1.52 -48.18
C VAL A 446 -28.08 -2.40 -48.94
N ILE A 447 -26.99 -2.82 -48.31
CA ILE A 447 -26.01 -3.74 -48.90
C ILE A 447 -26.67 -5.08 -49.29
N PHE A 448 -27.52 -5.63 -48.43
CA PHE A 448 -28.27 -6.85 -48.71
C PHE A 448 -29.18 -6.71 -49.93
N PHE A 449 -29.94 -5.61 -50.03
CA PHE A 449 -30.79 -5.33 -51.20
C PHE A 449 -30.00 -5.07 -52.48
N PHE A 450 -28.85 -4.39 -52.40
CA PHE A 450 -27.95 -4.19 -53.54
C PHE A 450 -27.36 -5.51 -54.03
N ARG A 451 -26.91 -6.39 -53.13
CA ARG A 451 -26.45 -7.74 -53.48
C ARG A 451 -27.54 -8.55 -54.16
N ARG A 452 -28.78 -8.48 -53.66
CA ARG A 452 -29.94 -9.16 -54.23
C ARG A 452 -30.41 -8.58 -55.58
N ARG A 453 -30.03 -7.35 -55.89
CA ARG A 453 -30.30 -6.70 -57.18
C ARG A 453 -29.27 -7.09 -58.22
N ILE A 454 -27.99 -7.08 -57.86
CA ILE A 454 -26.89 -7.51 -58.75
C ILE A 454 -27.09 -8.96 -59.20
N ALA A 455 -27.48 -9.86 -58.28
CA ALA A 455 -27.79 -11.25 -58.64
C ALA A 455 -28.94 -11.40 -59.66
N ARG A 456 -29.94 -10.50 -59.62
CA ARG A 456 -31.05 -10.50 -60.60
C ARG A 456 -30.67 -9.87 -61.94
N ASP A 457 -29.67 -9.00 -61.96
CA ASP A 457 -29.17 -8.39 -63.19
C ASP A 457 -28.21 -9.35 -63.92
N GLU A 458 -27.49 -10.22 -63.22
CA GLU A 458 -26.69 -11.31 -63.81
C GLU A 458 -27.56 -12.33 -64.56
N GLU A 459 -28.69 -12.72 -63.98
CA GLU A 459 -29.66 -13.66 -64.59
C GLU A 459 -30.24 -13.12 -65.91
N LYS A 460 -30.46 -11.79 -66.00
CA LYS A 460 -30.94 -11.11 -67.22
C LYS A 460 -29.87 -10.91 -68.29
N MET A 461 -28.60 -10.79 -67.88
CA MET A 461 -27.47 -10.65 -68.81
C MET A 461 -27.10 -11.99 -69.45
N GLU A 462 -27.33 -13.10 -68.75
CA GLU A 462 -27.17 -14.46 -69.27
C GLU A 462 -28.25 -14.79 -70.33
N GLU A 463 -29.49 -14.34 -70.11
CA GLU A 463 -30.59 -14.42 -71.07
C GLU A 463 -30.35 -13.57 -72.34
N LEU A 464 -29.77 -12.37 -72.20
CA LEU A 464 -29.38 -11.52 -73.35
C LEU A 464 -28.18 -12.09 -74.13
N ALA A 465 -27.20 -12.67 -73.44
CA ALA A 465 -26.02 -13.27 -74.07
C ALA A 465 -26.35 -14.51 -74.92
N GLY A 466 -27.35 -15.30 -74.51
CA GLY A 466 -27.87 -16.42 -75.29
C GLY A 466 -28.52 -16.02 -76.63
N SER A 467 -28.98 -14.77 -76.77
CA SER A 467 -29.64 -14.29 -77.99
C SER A 467 -28.68 -13.75 -79.07
N LEU A 468 -27.41 -13.51 -78.73
CA LEU A 468 -26.43 -12.84 -79.60
C LEU A 468 -25.46 -13.79 -80.33
N THR A 469 -25.54 -15.10 -80.09
CA THR A 469 -24.64 -16.11 -80.66
C THR A 469 -24.96 -16.54 -82.10
N ASN A 470 -26.02 -16.01 -82.74
CA ASN A 470 -26.52 -16.51 -84.03
C ASN A 470 -26.36 -15.55 -85.24
N ARG A 471 -25.34 -14.67 -85.26
CA ARG A 471 -24.99 -13.92 -86.49
C ARG A 471 -23.49 -13.99 -86.80
N THR A 472 -23.17 -14.74 -87.84
CA THR A 472 -21.86 -14.80 -88.52
C THR A 472 -21.58 -13.52 -89.31
N LEU A 473 -20.38 -12.92 -89.13
CA LEU A 473 -19.82 -11.88 -89.99
C LEU A 473 -18.49 -12.37 -90.63
N PRO A 474 -18.16 -11.96 -91.87
CA PRO A 474 -17.09 -12.57 -92.67
C PRO A 474 -15.69 -11.97 -92.41
N LYS A 475 -14.66 -12.77 -92.70
CA LYS A 475 -13.21 -12.45 -92.68
C LYS A 475 -12.72 -11.90 -94.02
N THR A 476 -11.89 -10.85 -94.00
CA THR A 476 -10.77 -10.47 -94.93
C THR A 476 -10.25 -9.09 -94.48
N SER A 477 -8.99 -8.64 -94.58
CA SER A 477 -7.69 -9.15 -95.05
C SER A 477 -6.60 -8.08 -94.76
N ASP A 478 -5.39 -8.54 -94.46
CA ASP A 478 -4.03 -7.94 -94.51
C ASP A 478 -3.54 -6.74 -93.63
N PRO A 479 -2.33 -6.89 -92.99
CA PRO A 479 -1.50 -5.83 -92.37
C PRO A 479 -0.34 -5.40 -93.33
N PRO A 480 0.37 -4.24 -93.20
CA PRO A 480 1.33 -4.04 -92.08
C PRO A 480 1.80 -2.58 -91.75
N LEU A 481 2.73 -2.52 -90.78
CA LEU A 481 3.80 -1.53 -90.52
C LEU A 481 3.55 -0.28 -89.61
N ARG A 482 4.06 -0.46 -88.38
CA ARG A 482 5.04 0.39 -87.66
C ARG A 482 4.70 1.88 -87.46
N GLY A 483 4.19 2.17 -86.27
CA GLY A 483 4.45 3.38 -85.51
C GLY A 483 4.43 3.05 -84.02
N GLU A 484 5.56 3.23 -83.35
CA GLU A 484 5.77 2.91 -81.93
C GLU A 484 4.85 3.69 -81.00
N PHE A 485 3.87 3.03 -80.39
CA PHE A 485 3.35 3.37 -79.05
C PHE A 485 2.86 2.08 -78.36
N ALA A 486 3.76 1.10 -78.25
CA ALA A 486 3.54 -0.15 -77.53
C ALA A 486 4.32 -0.16 -76.21
N GLN A 487 3.92 0.69 -75.26
CA GLN A 487 4.35 0.57 -73.86
C GLN A 487 3.36 1.29 -72.92
N LYS A 488 2.21 0.65 -72.65
CA LYS A 488 1.46 0.89 -71.41
C LYS A 488 0.43 -0.21 -71.18
N ARG A 489 0.53 -0.85 -70.01
CA ARG A 489 -0.46 -1.70 -69.33
C ARG A 489 -0.56 -3.18 -69.76
N ARG A 490 0.51 -3.93 -69.52
CA ARG A 490 0.44 -5.33 -69.04
C ARG A 490 1.03 -5.38 -67.63
N PRO A 491 0.24 -5.12 -66.57
CA PRO A 491 0.36 -5.98 -65.39
C PRO A 491 -0.93 -6.13 -64.54
N ALA A 492 -2.14 -6.17 -65.14
CA ALA A 492 -3.36 -6.38 -64.35
C ALA A 492 -3.80 -7.85 -64.25
N TYR A 493 -3.42 -8.71 -65.21
CA TYR A 493 -3.90 -10.09 -65.26
C TYR A 493 -2.95 -11.09 -64.57
N LEU A 494 -1.64 -10.83 -64.60
CA LEU A 494 -0.65 -11.66 -63.88
C LEU A 494 -0.58 -11.36 -62.37
N ALA A 495 -1.17 -10.25 -61.90
CA ALA A 495 -1.22 -9.88 -60.48
C ALA A 495 -2.39 -10.53 -59.70
N PHE A 496 -3.32 -11.20 -60.39
CA PHE A 496 -4.44 -11.89 -59.74
C PHE A 496 -4.09 -13.34 -59.36
N LEU A 497 -3.18 -14.00 -60.09
CA LEU A 497 -2.91 -15.43 -59.92
C LEU A 497 -1.74 -15.76 -58.98
N THR A 498 -0.93 -14.78 -58.54
CA THR A 498 0.15 -15.01 -57.55
C THR A 498 -0.21 -14.61 -56.12
N ARG A 499 -1.42 -14.11 -55.85
CA ARG A 499 -1.81 -13.62 -54.51
C ARG A 499 -2.68 -14.57 -53.69
N ARG A 500 -2.65 -15.87 -54.00
CA ARG A 500 -3.33 -16.92 -53.22
C ARG A 500 -2.40 -17.69 -52.27
N GLU A 501 -1.12 -17.31 -52.17
CA GLU A 501 -0.18 -17.88 -51.19
C GLU A 501 0.37 -16.89 -50.14
N GLU A 502 0.12 -15.58 -50.22
CA GLU A 502 0.55 -14.60 -49.18
C GLU A 502 -0.61 -14.10 -48.32
N LYS A 503 -1.39 -15.03 -47.74
CA LYS A 503 -2.31 -14.70 -46.63
C LYS A 503 -1.82 -15.35 -45.34
N LYS A 504 -0.63 -14.90 -44.92
CA LYS A 504 -0.06 -15.21 -43.61
C LYS A 504 0.92 -14.13 -43.14
N GLU A 505 0.54 -12.85 -43.23
CA GLU A 505 1.29 -11.75 -42.61
C GLU A 505 0.46 -10.46 -42.56
N GLU A 506 -0.50 -10.37 -41.63
CA GLU A 506 -1.19 -9.10 -41.33
C GLU A 506 -1.47 -8.95 -39.82
N SER A 507 -0.60 -9.54 -38.99
CA SER A 507 -0.55 -9.32 -37.54
C SER A 507 0.86 -9.05 -37.00
N ALA A 508 1.85 -8.85 -37.88
CA ALA A 508 3.25 -8.57 -37.53
C ALA A 508 3.70 -7.13 -37.84
N HIS A 509 2.79 -6.27 -38.31
CA HIS A 509 3.13 -4.91 -38.78
C HIS A 509 3.14 -3.81 -37.70
N SER A 510 2.70 -4.04 -36.46
CA SER A 510 2.90 -3.05 -35.38
C SER A 510 4.33 -3.09 -34.82
N ASP A 511 4.87 -4.29 -34.62
CA ASP A 511 6.12 -4.47 -33.89
C ASP A 511 7.32 -4.15 -34.78
N ALA A 512 7.25 -4.50 -36.07
CA ALA A 512 8.26 -4.11 -37.05
C ALA A 512 8.28 -2.59 -37.29
N GLU A 513 7.11 -1.92 -37.33
CA GLU A 513 7.05 -0.45 -37.43
C GLU A 513 7.62 0.21 -36.18
N PHE A 514 7.31 -0.30 -34.99
CA PHE A 514 7.84 0.24 -33.73
C PHE A 514 9.36 0.05 -33.61
N ALA A 515 9.86 -1.12 -34.00
CA ALA A 515 11.30 -1.38 -34.06
C ALA A 515 12.00 -0.45 -35.06
N ALA A 516 11.39 -0.20 -36.23
CA ALA A 516 11.94 0.72 -37.22
C ALA A 516 11.92 2.20 -36.76
N ILE A 517 10.89 2.63 -36.02
CA ILE A 517 10.83 3.96 -35.39
C ILE A 517 11.92 4.10 -34.32
N THR A 518 12.09 3.07 -33.48
CA THR A 518 13.12 3.05 -32.43
C THR A 518 14.53 3.08 -33.03
N TYR A 519 14.76 2.30 -34.09
CA TYR A 519 16.00 2.35 -34.86
C TYR A 519 16.27 3.75 -35.42
N ALA A 520 15.30 4.34 -36.13
CA ALA A 520 15.44 5.67 -36.72
C ALA A 520 15.70 6.76 -35.66
N LYS A 521 15.03 6.69 -34.50
CA LYS A 521 15.25 7.63 -33.38
C LYS A 521 16.68 7.51 -32.84
N THR A 522 17.16 6.28 -32.64
CA THR A 522 18.53 6.03 -32.17
C THR A 522 19.57 6.55 -33.18
N GLN A 523 19.33 6.40 -34.49
CA GLN A 523 20.23 6.93 -35.52
C GLN A 523 20.22 8.47 -35.57
N PHE A 524 19.07 9.11 -35.36
CA PHE A 524 19.00 10.57 -35.24
C PHE A 524 19.76 11.07 -34.00
N GLU A 525 19.64 10.38 -32.86
CA GLU A 525 20.41 10.70 -31.64
C GLU A 525 21.91 10.49 -31.82
N ALA A 526 22.32 9.53 -32.64
CA ALA A 526 23.70 9.29 -33.03
C ALA A 526 24.24 10.25 -34.11
N GLY A 527 23.43 11.21 -34.59
CA GLY A 527 23.85 12.28 -35.50
C GLY A 527 23.81 11.95 -37.00
N PHE A 528 23.15 10.86 -37.40
CA PHE A 528 22.97 10.53 -38.83
C PHE A 528 21.95 11.45 -39.51
N SER A 529 22.18 11.75 -40.80
CA SER A 529 21.24 12.57 -41.59
C SER A 529 19.98 11.79 -41.95
N GLU A 530 18.87 12.51 -42.14
CA GLU A 530 17.59 11.91 -42.53
C GLU A 530 17.69 11.13 -43.84
N GLU A 531 18.46 11.63 -44.83
CA GLU A 531 18.65 10.92 -46.09
C GLU A 531 19.37 9.58 -45.92
N GLN A 532 20.30 9.48 -44.96
CA GLN A 532 21.00 8.24 -44.65
C GLN A 532 20.06 7.21 -44.03
N ILE A 533 19.20 7.65 -43.12
CA ILE A 533 18.23 6.79 -42.43
C ILE A 533 17.12 6.33 -43.39
N VAL A 534 16.61 7.24 -44.23
CA VAL A 534 15.62 6.93 -45.29
C VAL A 534 16.18 5.89 -46.26
N ARG A 535 17.45 6.02 -46.66
CA ARG A 535 18.10 5.05 -47.55
C ARG A 535 18.21 3.68 -46.88
N ALA A 536 18.67 3.63 -45.63
CA ALA A 536 18.76 2.38 -44.88
C ALA A 536 17.40 1.67 -44.72
N LEU A 537 16.33 2.43 -44.48
CA LEU A 537 14.98 1.87 -44.37
C LEU A 537 14.46 1.33 -45.73
N ARG A 538 14.74 2.02 -46.84
CA ARG A 538 14.40 1.53 -48.18
C ARG A 538 15.17 0.27 -48.54
N ASP A 539 16.47 0.22 -48.22
CA ASP A 539 17.32 -0.95 -48.45
C ASP A 539 16.84 -2.16 -47.62
N ALA A 540 16.25 -1.90 -46.45
CA ALA A 540 15.56 -2.89 -45.62
C ALA A 540 14.14 -3.26 -46.11
N GLY A 541 13.72 -2.79 -47.30
CA GLY A 541 12.47 -3.17 -47.95
C GLY A 541 11.24 -2.34 -47.57
N TRP A 542 11.41 -1.25 -46.81
CA TRP A 542 10.28 -0.40 -46.43
C TRP A 542 9.80 0.46 -47.60
N ARG A 543 8.47 0.49 -47.80
CA ARG A 543 7.84 1.34 -48.83
C ARG A 543 7.90 2.81 -48.42
N ASP A 544 7.97 3.71 -49.39
CA ASP A 544 8.09 5.17 -49.16
C ASP A 544 7.05 5.75 -48.19
N THR A 545 5.80 5.29 -48.28
CA THR A 545 4.74 5.74 -47.37
C THR A 545 4.99 5.34 -45.91
N ALA A 546 5.59 4.18 -45.68
CA ALA A 546 5.95 3.72 -44.34
C ALA A 546 7.23 4.40 -43.86
N VAL A 547 8.23 4.59 -44.73
CA VAL A 547 9.46 5.32 -44.39
C VAL A 547 9.16 6.75 -43.94
N ASN A 548 8.30 7.48 -44.67
CA ASN A 548 7.90 8.83 -44.28
C ASN A 548 7.22 8.87 -42.91
N LYS A 549 6.36 7.88 -42.63
CA LYS A 549 5.70 7.72 -41.34
C LYS A 549 6.72 7.44 -40.23
N ILE A 550 7.64 6.50 -40.44
CA ILE A 550 8.70 6.13 -39.48
C ILE A 550 9.57 7.34 -39.13
N ILE A 551 10.02 8.09 -40.14
CA ILE A 551 10.85 9.29 -39.94
C ILE A 551 10.08 10.38 -39.20
N LEU A 552 8.80 10.59 -39.53
CA LEU A 552 7.96 11.57 -38.83
C LEU A 552 7.85 11.23 -37.33
N PHE A 553 7.57 9.97 -36.99
CA PHE A 553 7.46 9.54 -35.60
C PHE A 553 8.82 9.52 -34.87
N ALA A 554 9.91 9.18 -35.56
CA ALA A 554 11.24 9.18 -34.95
C ALA A 554 11.75 10.59 -34.57
N LYS A 555 11.27 11.64 -35.27
CA LYS A 555 11.59 13.04 -34.96
C LYS A 555 10.69 13.68 -33.91
N MET A 556 9.57 13.05 -33.56
CA MET A 556 8.73 13.51 -32.47
C MET A 556 9.44 13.22 -31.14
N LYS A 557 9.59 14.27 -30.31
CA LYS A 557 10.28 14.19 -29.02
C LYS A 557 9.64 13.15 -28.10
#